data_AF-A0A1C6IAR1-F1
#
_entry.id   AF-A0A1C6IAR1-F1
#
_cell.length_a   1.000
_cell.length_b   1.000
_cell.length_c   1.000
_cell.angle_alpha   90.00
_cell.angle_beta   90.00
_cell.angle_gamma   90.00
#
_symmetry.space_group_name_H-M   'P 1'
#
loop_
_entity.id
_entity.type
_entity.pdbx_description
1 polymer ?
#
loop_
_entity_poly.entity_id
_entity_poly.type
_entity_poly.pdbx_seq_one_letter_code
_entity_poly.pdbx_strand_id
1 'polypeptide(L)' 'MRDWLMEKRIQSGNKQINVAKKSGITQQFYNMIETGKRRPSPEVAQRIAAVLGFDWTLFFDPPTDTDKSA' A
#
# COMPACT_ATOMS: atom_id res chain seq x y z
N MET A 1 -5.05 -7.56 -7.09
CA MET A 1 -3.81 -7.12 -6.41
C MET A 1 -3.83 -5.60 -6.40
N ARG A 2 -3.19 -4.93 -5.44
CA ARG A 2 -3.07 -3.46 -5.45
C ARG A 2 -1.76 -3.10 -6.16
N ASP A 3 -1.78 -3.16 -7.49
CA ASP A 3 -0.57 -3.01 -8.30
C ASP A 3 0.07 -1.63 -8.09
N TRP A 4 -0.73 -0.58 -7.95
CA TRP A 4 -0.28 0.76 -7.56
C TRP A 4 0.53 0.79 -6.24
N LEU A 5 0.18 -0.03 -5.25
CA LEU A 5 0.87 -0.07 -3.96
C LEU A 5 2.20 -0.80 -4.11
N MET A 6 2.21 -1.88 -4.89
CA MET A 6 3.42 -2.61 -5.22
C MET A 6 4.41 -1.73 -5.97
N GLU A 7 3.95 -0.99 -6.98
CA GLU A 7 4.76 -0.07 -7.77
C GLU A 7 5.37 1.03 -6.90
N LYS A 8 4.58 1.73 -6.09
CA LYS A 8 5.09 2.73 -5.15
C LYS A 8 6.13 2.15 -4.20
N ARG A 9 5.89 0.94 -3.69
CA ARG A 9 6.86 0.24 -2.86
C ARG A 9 8.17 -0.03 -3.60
N ILE A 10 8.12 -0.54 -4.83
CA ILE A 10 9.31 -0.84 -5.64
C ILE A 10 10.07 0.44 -5.99
N GLN A 11 9.37 1.49 -6.42
CA GLN A 11 9.95 2.81 -6.73
C GLN A 11 10.64 3.44 -5.52
N SER A 12 10.12 3.21 -4.31
CA SER A 12 10.76 3.64 -3.06
C SER A 12 11.96 2.78 -2.62
N GLY A 13 12.31 1.72 -3.36
CA GLY A 13 13.38 0.80 -3.02
C GLY A 13 13.12 -0.09 -1.79
N ASN A 14 11.88 -0.16 -1.30
CA ASN A 14 11.55 -0.91 -0.09
C ASN A 14 11.11 -2.34 -0.38
N LYS A 15 11.58 -3.30 0.43
CA LYS A 15 11.00 -4.65 0.53
C LYS A 15 9.71 -4.59 1.37
N GLN A 16 8.79 -5.54 1.16
CA GLN A 16 7.54 -5.62 1.95
C GLN A 16 7.81 -5.61 3.47
N ILE A 17 8.83 -6.35 3.93
CA ILE A 17 9.21 -6.39 5.35
C ILE A 17 9.68 -5.02 5.88
N ASN A 18 10.30 -4.18 5.04
CA ASN A 18 10.77 -2.86 5.45
C ASN A 18 9.60 -1.90 5.62
N VAL A 19 8.66 -1.89 4.68
CA VAL A 19 7.44 -1.07 4.79
C VAL A 19 6.62 -1.51 6.00
N ALA A 20 6.44 -2.81 6.19
CA ALA A 20 5.71 -3.37 7.32
C ALA A 20 6.31 -2.95 8.67
N LYS A 21 7.63 -3.10 8.83
CA LYS A 21 8.36 -2.66 10.03
C LYS A 21 8.19 -1.17 10.28
N LYS A 22 8.43 -0.32 9.28
CA LYS A 22 8.29 1.15 9.39
C LYS A 22 6.84 1.58 9.67
N SER A 23 5.87 0.80 9.19
CA SER A 23 4.44 1.05 9.42
C SER A 23 3.91 0.40 10.70
N GLY A 24 4.75 -0.27 11.50
CA GLY A 24 4.34 -0.92 12.75
C GLY A 24 3.34 -2.06 12.56
N ILE A 25 3.50 -2.86 11.51
CA ILE A 25 2.66 -4.03 11.20
C ILE A 25 3.52 -5.25 10.80
N THR A 26 2.93 -6.44 10.76
CA THR A 26 3.63 -7.64 10.28
C THR A 26 3.78 -7.63 8.76
N GLN A 27 4.82 -8.29 8.25
CA GLN A 27 5.01 -8.47 6.80
C GLN A 27 3.80 -9.18 6.17
N GLN A 28 3.23 -10.19 6.85
CA GLN A 28 2.07 -10.92 6.37
C GLN A 28 0.82 -10.01 6.28
N PHE A 29 0.63 -9.10 7.22
CA PHE A 29 -0.45 -8.12 7.16
C PHE A 29 -0.26 -7.16 5.98
N TYR A 30 0.96 -6.64 5.78
CA TYR A 30 1.28 -5.82 4.60
C TYR A 30 1.05 -6.59 3.29
N ASN A 31 1.46 -7.87 3.20
CA ASN A 31 1.20 -8.70 2.03
C ASN A 31 -0.30 -8.91 1.76
N MET A 32 -1.13 -9.07 2.80
CA MET A 32 -2.59 -9.13 2.63
C MET A 32 -3.17 -7.80 2.10
N ILE A 33 -2.56 -6.67 2.46
CA ILE A 33 -2.92 -5.36 1.91
C ILE A 33 -2.50 -5.27 0.43
N GLU A 34 -1.25 -5.58 0.10
CA GLU A 34 -0.74 -5.50 -1.27
C GLU A 34 -1.47 -6.46 -2.23
N THR A 35 -1.85 -7.66 -1.76
CA THR A 35 -2.64 -8.62 -2.55
C THR A 35 -4.13 -8.28 -2.64
N GLY A 36 -4.62 -7.30 -1.88
CA GLY A 36 -6.03 -6.91 -1.84
C GLY A 36 -6.91 -7.77 -0.93
N LYS A 37 -6.36 -8.80 -0.28
CA LYS A 37 -7.08 -9.68 0.66
C LYS A 37 -7.57 -8.96 1.92
N ARG A 38 -6.93 -7.84 2.28
CA ARG A 38 -7.33 -7.03 3.43
C ARG A 38 -7.25 -5.55 3.12
N ARG A 39 -8.20 -4.79 3.67
CA ARG A 39 -8.17 -3.34 3.70
C ARG A 39 -7.52 -2.89 5.02
N PRO A 40 -6.52 -2.00 5.02
CA PRO A 40 -5.96 -1.47 6.26
C PRO A 40 -6.98 -0.60 7.00
N SER A 41 -6.81 -0.44 8.32
CA SER A 41 -7.51 0.63 9.04
C SER A 41 -6.98 2.00 8.60
N PRO A 42 -7.73 3.11 8.82
CA PRO A 42 -7.24 4.45 8.49
C PRO A 42 -5.88 4.79 9.11
N GLU A 43 -5.65 4.37 10.36
CA GLU A 43 -4.39 4.57 11.05
C GLU A 43 -3.22 3.81 10.39
N VAL A 44 -3.44 2.57 9.97
CA VAL A 44 -2.43 1.79 9.23
C VAL A 44 -2.19 2.38 7.85
N ALA A 45 -3.26 2.81 7.16
CA ALA A 45 -3.18 3.44 5.86
C ALA A 45 -2.29 4.69 5.90
N GLN A 46 -2.51 5.58 6.90
CA GLN A 46 -1.69 6.76 7.12
C GLN A 46 -0.21 6.43 7.37
N ARG A 47 0.07 5.40 8.19
CA ARG A 47 1.45 4.96 8.43
C ARG A 47 2.14 4.44 7.16
N ILE A 48 1.46 3.61 6.36
CA ILE A 48 2.01 3.10 5.09
C ILE A 48 2.23 4.23 4.09
N ALA A 49 1.25 5.13 3.98
CA ALA A 49 1.30 6.32 3.13
C ALA A 49 2.49 7.23 3.48
N ALA A 50 2.73 7.47 4.77
CA ALA A 50 3.88 8.24 5.23
C ALA A 50 5.22 7.58 4.88
N VAL A 51 5.30 6.25 4.88
CA VAL A 51 6.53 5.51 4.52
C VAL A 51 6.81 5.55 3.01
N LEU A 52 5.76 5.54 2.19
CA LEU A 52 5.87 5.41 0.73
C LEU A 52 5.60 6.72 -0.03
N GLY A 53 5.19 7.80 0.65
CA GLY A 53 5.01 9.12 0.06
C GLY A 53 3.79 9.24 -0.85
N PHE A 54 2.60 8.87 -0.39
CA PHE A 54 1.35 9.06 -1.13
C PHE A 54 0.18 9.42 -0.19
N ASP A 55 -0.98 9.78 -0.73
CA ASP A 55 -2.18 10.04 0.09
C ASP A 55 -2.83 8.74 0.57
N TRP A 56 -3.02 8.60 1.88
CA TRP A 56 -3.62 7.41 2.48
C TRP A 56 -5.07 7.18 2.06
N THR A 57 -5.80 8.20 1.60
CA THR A 57 -7.17 8.04 1.11
C THR A 57 -7.25 7.16 -0.13
N LEU A 58 -6.15 7.00 -0.87
CA LEU A 58 -6.07 6.11 -2.04
C LEU A 58 -6.40 4.64 -1.71
N PHE A 59 -6.25 4.22 -0.44
CA PHE A 59 -6.71 2.90 0.00
C PHE A 59 -8.24 2.73 -0.01
N PHE A 60 -8.96 3.83 -0.10
CA PHE A 60 -10.38 3.99 0.17
C PHE A 60 -11.15 4.60 -1.00
N ASP A 61 -10.44 5.18 -1.96
CA ASP A 61 -11.02 5.59 -3.22
C ASP A 61 -11.59 4.37 -3.97
N PRO A 62 -12.74 4.54 -4.64
CA PRO A 62 -13.23 3.52 -5.55
C PRO A 62 -12.17 3.29 -6.65
N PRO A 63 -12.09 2.07 -7.22
CA PRO A 63 -11.20 1.81 -8.33
C PRO A 63 -11.48 2.84 -9.44
N THR A 64 -10.54 3.76 -9.67
CA THR A 64 -10.62 4.67 -10.81
C THR A 64 -10.21 3.88 -12.04
N ASP A 65 -10.96 4.02 -13.13
CA ASP A 65 -10.73 3.39 -14.44
C ASP A 65 -9.41 3.82 -15.12
N THR A 66 -8.41 4.26 -14.37
CA THR A 66 -7.10 4.71 -14.87
C THR A 66 -6.15 3.55 -15.20
N ASP A 67 -6.60 2.30 -15.17
CA ASP A 67 -5.81 1.10 -15.49
C ASP A 67 -6.15 0.49 -16.87
N LYS A 68 -6.71 1.30 -17.78
CA LYS A 68 -6.82 0.98 -19.20
C LYS A 68 -6.32 2.15 -20.05
N SER A 69 -5.03 2.44 -20.00
CA SER A 69 -4.40 3.30 -21.00
C SER A 69 -2.91 3.01 -21.11
N ALA A 70 -2.54 2.56 -22.32
CA ALA A 70 -1.22 2.27 -22.89
C ALA A 70 -0.62 0.88 -22.58
#